data_AF-A0A3D3RDZ6-F1
#
_entry.id   AF-A0A3D3RDZ6-F1
#
_cell.length_a   1.000
_cell.length_b   1.000
_cell.length_c   1.000
_cell.angle_alpha   90.00
_cell.angle_beta   90.00
_cell.angle_gamma   90.00
#
_symmetry.space_group_name_H-M   'P 1'
#
loop_
_entity.id
_entity.type
_entity.pdbx_description
1 polymer ?
#
loop_
_entity_poly.entity_id
_entity_poly.type
_entity_poly.pdbx_seq_one_letter_code
_entity_poly.pdbx_strand_id
1 'polypeptide(L)'
;WLYTRMARHLFEKHPPNLLMIHLVEVDHVEHKYGPRSPEAYWAVSYADDRLRDIVEAIERSPHRDKTTLVVASDHGFFPISKDIRPNVILKQSGLISKEKKQAYCLSQGGGCMVYLLDDAKREEMKEELKKKFAAVEGIQAVLDQDEYTKLGLPTPAEDSHAPDFWLSAKSGYSFTNSDKGDDVVTPRKTPGGTHGYLPDQPDMLATLVINGYGIKPGTNLGKVQSIDVAPTMARLLGVELPTAQGKPLMPALQDD
;
A
#
# COMPACT_ATOMS: atom_id res chain seq x y z
N TRP A 1 -3.98 -18.71 10.97
CA TRP A 1 -3.93 -19.66 12.10
C TRP A 1 -2.54 -20.26 12.38
N LEU A 2 -1.84 -20.85 11.39
CA LEU A 2 -0.52 -21.46 11.65
C LEU A 2 0.51 -20.45 12.16
N TYR A 3 0.59 -19.27 11.52
CA TYR A 3 1.55 -18.23 11.91
C TYR A 3 1.36 -17.75 13.35
N THR A 4 0.12 -17.58 13.82
CA THR A 4 -0.13 -17.20 15.21
C THR A 4 0.21 -18.33 16.18
N ARG A 5 -0.01 -19.60 15.83
CA ARG A 5 0.45 -20.72 16.65
C ARG A 5 1.98 -20.78 16.76
N MET A 6 2.69 -20.54 15.66
CA MET A 6 4.15 -20.46 15.67
C MET A 6 4.64 -19.31 16.53
N ALA A 7 4.01 -18.12 16.40
CA ALA A 7 4.34 -16.96 17.21
C ALA A 7 4.15 -17.21 18.70
N ARG A 8 3.04 -17.83 19.10
CA ARG A 8 2.80 -18.24 20.50
C ARG A 8 3.89 -19.19 21.00
N HIS A 9 4.24 -20.20 20.21
CA HIS A 9 5.30 -21.14 20.57
C HIS A 9 6.65 -20.43 20.75
N LEU A 10 7.02 -19.53 19.84
CA LEU A 10 8.23 -18.72 19.97
C LEU A 10 8.19 -17.85 21.24
N PHE A 11 7.11 -17.10 21.48
CA PHE A 11 7.01 -16.27 22.67
C PHE A 11 7.09 -17.05 24.00
N GLU A 12 6.50 -18.24 24.06
CA GLU A 12 6.45 -19.05 25.27
C GLU A 12 7.73 -19.89 25.52
N LYS A 13 8.46 -20.28 24.47
CA LYS A 13 9.60 -21.21 24.56
C LYS A 13 10.94 -20.62 24.16
N HIS A 14 10.93 -19.63 23.27
CA HIS A 14 12.12 -19.02 22.66
C HIS A 14 11.90 -17.51 22.46
N PRO A 15 11.66 -16.73 23.55
CA PRO A 15 11.17 -15.37 23.45
C PRO A 15 12.16 -14.49 22.65
N PRO A 16 11.75 -13.98 21.47
CA PRO A 16 12.63 -13.16 20.65
C PRO A 16 12.61 -11.70 21.11
N ASN A 17 13.67 -10.94 20.80
CA ASN A 17 13.68 -9.48 20.99
C ASN A 17 12.74 -8.77 20.00
N LEU A 18 12.51 -9.35 18.82
CA LEU A 18 11.58 -8.85 17.81
C LEU A 18 10.91 -10.04 17.11
N LEU A 19 9.58 -9.99 17.00
CA LEU A 19 8.80 -10.91 16.17
C LEU A 19 7.89 -10.09 15.25
N MET A 20 7.89 -10.44 13.97
CA MET A 20 6.98 -9.85 12.98
C MET A 20 6.07 -10.93 12.42
N ILE A 21 4.77 -10.62 12.33
CA ILE A 21 3.74 -11.54 11.82
C ILE A 21 2.89 -10.77 10.83
N HIS A 22 2.64 -11.37 9.67
CA HIS A 22 1.77 -10.80 8.64
C HIS A 22 0.48 -11.64 8.54
N LEU A 23 -0.66 -10.99 8.74
CA LEU A 23 -1.99 -11.60 8.62
C LEU A 23 -2.65 -11.13 7.31
N VAL A 24 -2.55 -11.96 6.27
CA VAL A 24 -2.91 -11.58 4.89
C VAL A 24 -4.38 -11.72 4.52
N GLU A 25 -5.20 -12.31 5.40
CA GLU A 25 -6.55 -12.76 5.04
C GLU A 25 -7.49 -11.61 4.66
N VAL A 26 -7.37 -10.46 5.34
CA VAL A 26 -8.26 -9.31 5.11
C VAL A 26 -8.07 -8.77 3.69
N ASP A 27 -6.82 -8.58 3.25
CA ASP A 27 -6.49 -8.15 1.90
C ASP A 27 -7.05 -9.10 0.83
N HIS A 28 -6.83 -10.41 1.01
CA HIS A 28 -7.33 -11.42 0.07
C HIS A 28 -8.86 -11.38 -0.08
N VAL A 29 -9.56 -11.27 1.05
CA VAL A 29 -11.03 -11.23 1.07
C VAL A 29 -11.54 -9.92 0.49
N GLU A 30 -10.95 -8.77 0.82
CA GLU A 30 -11.36 -7.48 0.30
C GLU A 30 -11.10 -7.35 -1.21
N HIS A 31 -10.04 -7.96 -1.75
CA HIS A 31 -9.85 -8.05 -3.19
C HIS A 31 -11.02 -8.76 -3.89
N LYS A 32 -11.50 -9.86 -3.30
CA LYS A 32 -12.52 -10.71 -3.90
C LYS A 32 -13.94 -10.15 -3.74
N TYR A 33 -14.26 -9.62 -2.56
CA TYR A 33 -15.63 -9.23 -2.21
C TYR A 33 -15.83 -7.71 -2.08
N GLY A 34 -14.74 -6.95 -2.07
CA GLY A 34 -14.76 -5.51 -1.83
C GLY A 34 -14.70 -5.16 -0.34
N PRO A 35 -14.24 -3.93 -0.01
CA PRO A 35 -14.23 -3.46 1.37
C PRO A 35 -15.66 -3.28 1.90
N ARG A 36 -15.82 -3.37 3.22
CA ARG A 36 -17.11 -3.22 3.93
C ARG A 36 -18.20 -4.23 3.52
N SER A 37 -17.83 -5.33 2.88
CA SER A 37 -18.73 -6.47 2.64
C SER A 37 -18.90 -7.32 3.91
N PRO A 38 -19.96 -8.16 4.00
CA PRO A 38 -20.08 -9.14 5.08
C PRO A 38 -18.85 -10.05 5.21
N GLU A 39 -18.24 -10.43 4.10
CA GLU A 39 -17.02 -11.25 4.06
C GLU A 39 -15.81 -10.48 4.61
N ALA A 40 -15.66 -9.19 4.26
CA ALA A 40 -14.61 -8.35 4.80
C ALA A 40 -14.72 -8.21 6.32
N TYR A 41 -15.93 -7.95 6.85
CA TYR A 41 -16.16 -7.91 8.30
C TYR A 41 -15.89 -9.26 8.98
N TRP A 42 -16.24 -10.37 8.34
CA TRP A 42 -15.88 -11.70 8.84
C TRP A 42 -14.36 -11.89 8.89
N ALA A 43 -13.63 -11.48 7.85
CA ALA A 43 -12.18 -11.58 7.79
C ALA A 43 -11.49 -10.71 8.86
N VAL A 44 -12.00 -9.51 9.11
CA VAL A 44 -11.54 -8.63 10.20
C VAL A 44 -11.78 -9.29 11.56
N SER A 45 -12.97 -9.85 11.79
CA SER A 45 -13.26 -10.60 13.02
C SER A 45 -12.33 -11.81 13.20
N TYR A 46 -12.05 -12.53 12.11
CA TYR A 46 -11.08 -13.61 12.12
C TYR A 46 -9.66 -13.12 12.45
N ALA A 47 -9.23 -11.97 11.94
CA ALA A 47 -7.94 -11.37 12.26
C ALA A 47 -7.87 -10.88 13.72
N ASP A 48 -8.96 -10.34 14.27
CA ASP A 48 -9.07 -9.98 15.69
C ASP A 48 -8.89 -11.21 16.61
N ASP A 49 -9.53 -12.33 16.28
CA ASP A 49 -9.31 -13.60 16.98
C ASP A 49 -7.84 -14.05 16.94
N ARG A 50 -7.11 -13.76 15.84
CA ARG A 50 -5.66 -14.04 15.71
C ARG A 50 -4.84 -13.07 16.53
N LEU A 51 -5.26 -11.82 16.65
CA LEU A 51 -4.61 -10.84 17.53
C LEU A 51 -4.79 -11.23 19.00
N ARG A 52 -5.99 -11.68 19.41
CA ARG A 52 -6.24 -12.22 20.75
C ARG A 52 -5.26 -13.34 21.10
N ASP A 53 -5.04 -14.27 20.18
CA ASP A 53 -4.06 -15.37 20.36
C ASP A 53 -2.65 -14.85 20.70
N ILE A 54 -2.22 -13.72 20.13
CA ILE A 54 -0.91 -13.09 20.39
C ILE A 54 -0.92 -12.36 21.73
N VAL A 55 -1.96 -11.57 22.01
CA VAL A 55 -2.12 -10.85 23.28
C VAL A 55 -2.08 -11.84 24.45
N GLU A 56 -2.83 -12.95 24.38
CA GLU A 56 -2.82 -13.97 25.42
C GLU A 56 -1.44 -14.61 25.64
N ALA A 57 -0.64 -14.78 24.58
CA ALA A 57 0.71 -15.31 24.71
C ALA A 57 1.69 -14.30 25.30
N ILE A 58 1.53 -13.00 25.00
CA ILE A 58 2.28 -11.93 25.67
C ILE A 58 1.97 -11.96 27.17
N GLU A 59 0.69 -12.00 27.57
CA GLU A 59 0.28 -12.03 28.99
C GLU A 59 0.83 -13.24 29.77
N ARG A 60 0.99 -14.39 29.11
CA ARG A 60 1.57 -15.61 29.69
C ARG A 60 3.09 -15.62 29.67
N SER A 61 3.72 -14.70 28.93
CA SER A 61 5.17 -14.63 28.81
C SER A 61 5.82 -14.08 30.09
N PRO A 62 7.00 -14.58 30.50
CA PRO A 62 7.79 -13.95 31.57
C PRO A 62 8.24 -12.52 31.25
N HIS A 63 8.07 -12.06 30.00
CA HIS A 63 8.45 -10.72 29.54
C HIS A 63 7.26 -9.78 29.28
N ARG A 64 6.04 -10.12 29.74
CA ARG A 64 4.84 -9.30 29.48
C ARG A 64 5.03 -7.82 29.83
N ASP A 65 5.65 -7.53 30.98
CA ASP A 65 5.86 -6.17 31.49
C ASP A 65 6.97 -5.42 30.74
N LYS A 66 7.64 -6.08 29.78
CA LYS A 66 8.69 -5.53 28.91
C LYS A 66 8.39 -5.72 27.43
N THR A 67 7.16 -6.09 27.08
CA THR A 67 6.75 -6.32 25.70
C THR A 67 5.96 -5.12 25.16
N THR A 68 6.24 -4.74 23.92
CA THR A 68 5.40 -3.81 23.15
C THR A 68 4.77 -4.56 21.99
N LEU A 69 3.45 -4.40 21.83
CA LEU A 69 2.68 -4.84 20.69
C LEU A 69 2.47 -3.64 19.75
N VAL A 70 2.90 -3.80 18.50
CA VAL A 70 2.63 -2.87 17.41
C VAL A 70 1.73 -3.57 16.39
N VAL A 71 0.51 -3.09 16.22
CA VAL A 71 -0.42 -3.53 15.17
C VAL A 71 -0.44 -2.43 14.12
N ALA A 72 0.08 -2.74 12.93
CA ALA A 72 0.11 -1.82 11.80
C ALA A 72 -0.46 -2.50 10.56
N SER A 73 -0.89 -1.68 9.60
CA SER A 73 -1.25 -2.11 8.25
C SER A 73 -0.44 -1.29 7.24
N ASP A 74 -0.21 -1.88 6.08
CA ASP A 74 0.46 -1.30 4.92
C ASP A 74 -0.45 -0.34 4.13
N HIS A 75 -1.74 -0.64 3.99
CA HIS A 75 -2.71 0.21 3.28
C HIS A 75 -4.17 -0.05 3.66
N GLY A 76 -5.06 0.88 3.29
CA GLY A 76 -6.51 0.65 3.26
C GLY A 76 -7.00 -0.02 1.97
N PHE A 77 -8.27 0.18 1.59
CA PHE A 77 -8.89 -0.41 0.40
C PHE A 77 -9.99 0.47 -0.22
N PHE A 78 -10.12 0.42 -1.55
CA PHE A 78 -11.23 1.01 -2.30
C PHE A 78 -12.09 -0.06 -2.98
N PRO A 79 -13.40 0.18 -3.11
CA PRO A 79 -14.27 -0.64 -3.95
C PRO A 79 -14.01 -0.36 -5.43
N ILE A 80 -14.13 -1.39 -6.26
CA ILE A 80 -13.94 -1.29 -7.72
C ILE A 80 -15.06 -1.99 -8.50
N SER A 81 -15.54 -1.31 -9.53
CA SER A 81 -16.59 -1.79 -10.43
C SER A 81 -16.28 -1.56 -11.91
N LYS A 82 -15.24 -0.79 -12.24
CA LYS A 82 -14.77 -0.52 -13.60
C LYS A 82 -13.26 -0.70 -13.71
N ASP A 83 -12.82 -1.17 -14.87
CA ASP A 83 -11.40 -1.28 -15.24
C ASP A 83 -11.05 -0.19 -16.26
N ILE A 84 -9.88 0.44 -16.08
CA ILE A 84 -9.22 1.33 -17.04
C ILE A 84 -8.09 0.54 -17.71
N ARG A 85 -8.04 0.58 -19.04
CA ARG A 85 -7.12 -0.19 -19.89
C ARG A 85 -6.20 0.76 -20.66
N PRO A 86 -5.22 1.42 -19.99
CA PRO A 86 -4.42 2.47 -20.62
C PRO A 86 -3.57 1.96 -21.80
N ASN A 87 -3.20 0.68 -21.81
CA ASN A 87 -2.50 0.08 -22.96
C ASN A 87 -3.37 0.01 -24.25
N VAL A 88 -4.70 0.11 -24.15
CA VAL A 88 -5.58 0.25 -25.33
C VAL A 88 -5.34 1.60 -26.02
N ILE A 89 -5.16 2.69 -25.26
CA ILE A 89 -4.81 4.01 -25.82
C ILE A 89 -3.46 3.97 -26.53
N LEU A 90 -2.47 3.32 -25.90
CA LEU A 90 -1.14 3.18 -26.49
C LEU A 90 -1.19 2.37 -27.79
N LYS A 91 -1.95 1.28 -27.84
CA LYS A 91 -2.18 0.49 -29.05
C LYS A 91 -2.89 1.29 -30.15
N GLN A 92 -3.97 2.01 -29.82
CA GLN A 92 -4.70 2.87 -30.76
C GLN A 92 -3.84 4.02 -31.29
N SER A 93 -2.87 4.49 -30.49
CA SER A 93 -1.89 5.50 -30.89
C SER A 93 -0.68 4.91 -31.65
N GLY A 94 -0.65 3.60 -31.92
CA GLY A 94 0.45 2.93 -32.62
C GLY A 94 1.75 2.81 -31.79
N LEU A 95 1.69 3.04 -30.48
CA LEU A 95 2.85 3.01 -29.57
C LEU A 95 3.15 1.60 -29.04
N ILE A 96 2.19 0.67 -29.12
CA ILE A 96 2.37 -0.74 -28.78
C ILE A 96 1.92 -1.60 -29.96
N SER A 97 2.79 -2.51 -30.40
CA SER A 97 2.49 -3.65 -31.26
C SER A 97 3.00 -4.95 -30.63
N LYS A 98 2.88 -6.08 -31.33
CA LYS A 98 3.47 -7.35 -30.87
C LYS A 98 5.01 -7.32 -30.90
N GLU A 99 5.58 -6.52 -31.79
CA GLU A 99 7.01 -6.49 -32.12
C GLU A 99 7.74 -5.31 -31.47
N LYS A 100 7.06 -4.18 -31.23
CA LYS A 100 7.67 -2.97 -30.67
C LYS A 100 6.77 -2.34 -29.60
N LYS A 101 7.40 -1.88 -28.52
CA LYS A 101 6.78 -1.02 -27.49
C LYS A 101 7.57 0.28 -27.40
N GLN A 102 6.94 1.40 -27.71
CA GLN A 102 7.49 2.75 -27.51
C GLN A 102 7.02 3.34 -26.17
N ALA A 103 5.94 2.81 -25.60
CA ALA A 103 5.48 3.11 -24.25
C ALA A 103 4.81 1.87 -23.64
N TYR A 104 4.69 1.82 -22.32
CA TYR A 104 3.96 0.78 -21.62
C TYR A 104 3.36 1.29 -20.31
N CYS A 105 2.10 0.93 -20.07
CA CYS A 105 1.42 1.21 -18.80
C CYS A 105 1.39 -0.07 -17.95
N LEU A 106 1.96 0.01 -16.74
CA LEU A 106 1.99 -1.07 -15.76
C LEU A 106 1.07 -0.74 -14.59
N SER A 107 -0.03 -1.49 -14.47
CA SER A 107 -1.06 -1.30 -13.43
C SER A 107 -0.62 -1.82 -12.06
N GLN A 108 -1.05 -1.11 -11.02
CA GLN A 108 -0.83 -1.38 -9.59
C GLN A 108 -2.13 -1.07 -8.81
N GLY A 109 -3.25 -1.65 -9.24
CA GLY A 109 -4.58 -1.36 -8.66
C GLY A 109 -5.08 0.04 -9.02
N GLY A 110 -5.20 0.92 -8.02
CA GLY A 110 -5.60 2.32 -8.18
C GLY A 110 -4.52 3.23 -8.81
N GLY A 111 -3.29 2.73 -8.94
CA GLY A 111 -2.17 3.42 -9.57
C GLY A 111 -1.74 2.75 -10.87
N CYS A 112 -1.13 3.50 -11.77
CA CYS A 112 -0.49 2.95 -12.95
C CYS A 112 0.78 3.71 -13.30
N MET A 113 1.88 2.99 -13.41
CA MET A 113 3.17 3.48 -13.86
C MET A 113 3.16 3.60 -15.38
N VAL A 114 3.60 4.73 -15.93
CA VAL A 114 3.77 4.90 -17.38
C VAL A 114 5.25 5.01 -17.71
N TYR A 115 5.72 4.10 -18.56
CA TYR A 115 7.09 4.05 -19.06
C TYR A 115 7.12 4.44 -20.53
N LEU A 116 7.99 5.38 -20.88
CA LEU A 116 8.34 5.76 -22.24
C LEU A 116 9.64 5.06 -22.60
N LEU A 117 9.64 4.35 -23.72
CA LEU A 117 10.70 3.43 -24.13
C LEU A 117 11.44 3.89 -25.39
N ASP A 118 11.03 5.03 -25.97
CA ASP A 118 11.66 5.66 -27.13
C ASP A 118 12.28 7.00 -26.71
N ASP A 119 13.57 6.98 -26.39
CA ASP A 119 14.30 8.16 -25.86
C ASP A 119 14.24 9.36 -26.80
N ALA A 120 14.25 9.12 -28.12
CA ALA A 120 14.24 10.19 -29.12
C ALA A 120 12.92 10.98 -29.14
N LYS A 121 11.83 10.37 -28.68
CA LYS A 121 10.48 10.96 -28.68
C LYS A 121 9.90 11.14 -27.28
N ARG A 122 10.69 10.88 -26.23
CA ARG A 122 10.24 10.83 -24.83
C ARG A 122 9.42 12.06 -24.43
N GLU A 123 9.96 13.26 -24.62
CA GLU A 123 9.28 14.50 -24.20
C GLU A 123 8.00 14.79 -24.99
N GLU A 124 8.01 14.57 -26.31
CA GLU A 124 6.81 14.72 -27.16
C GLU A 124 5.71 13.73 -26.74
N MET A 125 6.08 12.46 -26.55
CA MET A 125 5.17 11.40 -26.12
C MET A 125 4.62 11.68 -24.72
N LYS A 126 5.45 12.18 -23.80
CA LYS A 126 5.05 12.49 -22.43
C LYS A 126 3.92 13.52 -22.42
N GLU A 127 4.10 14.65 -23.10
CA GLU A 127 3.10 15.72 -23.13
C GLU A 127 1.81 15.32 -23.85
N GLU A 128 1.90 14.55 -24.95
CA GLU A 128 0.72 14.02 -25.63
C GLU A 128 -0.05 13.03 -24.75
N LEU A 129 0.64 12.06 -24.15
CA LEU A 129 0.02 11.00 -23.36
C LEU A 129 -0.59 11.53 -22.06
N LYS A 130 0.07 12.48 -21.38
CA LYS A 130 -0.50 13.13 -20.19
C LYS A 130 -1.86 13.77 -20.51
N LYS A 131 -1.98 14.49 -21.63
CA LYS A 131 -3.24 15.09 -22.09
C LYS A 131 -4.30 14.03 -22.41
N LYS A 132 -3.92 12.96 -23.12
CA LYS A 132 -4.87 11.87 -23.44
C LYS A 132 -5.38 11.18 -22.18
N PHE A 133 -4.49 10.82 -21.25
CA PHE A 133 -4.88 10.12 -20.02
C PHE A 133 -5.69 11.03 -19.09
N ALA A 134 -5.37 12.32 -18.98
CA ALA A 134 -6.17 13.25 -18.17
C ALA A 134 -7.63 13.36 -18.64
N ALA A 135 -7.92 13.07 -19.91
CA ALA A 135 -9.28 13.08 -20.46
C ALA A 135 -10.06 11.76 -20.27
N VAL A 136 -9.44 10.71 -19.73
CA VAL A 136 -10.08 9.38 -19.59
C VAL A 136 -11.00 9.35 -18.37
N GLU A 137 -12.20 8.82 -18.55
CA GLU A 137 -13.14 8.56 -17.46
C GLU A 137 -12.47 7.68 -16.38
N GLY A 138 -12.56 8.11 -15.12
CA GLY A 138 -12.04 7.36 -13.98
C GLY A 138 -10.58 7.65 -13.65
N ILE A 139 -9.83 8.37 -14.50
CA ILE A 139 -8.52 8.91 -14.09
C ILE A 139 -8.76 10.15 -13.21
N GLN A 140 -8.19 10.12 -12.02
CA GLN A 140 -8.23 11.21 -11.04
C GLN A 140 -7.13 12.23 -11.28
N ALA A 141 -5.90 11.75 -11.51
CA ALA A 141 -4.72 12.59 -11.69
C ALA A 141 -3.69 11.92 -12.59
N VAL A 142 -2.89 12.75 -13.26
CA VAL A 142 -1.68 12.37 -13.98
C VAL A 142 -0.52 13.06 -13.28
N LEU A 143 0.28 12.28 -12.57
CA LEU A 143 1.30 12.78 -11.64
C LEU A 143 2.66 12.77 -12.31
N ASP A 144 3.23 13.94 -12.53
CA ASP A 144 4.58 14.08 -13.09
C ASP A 144 5.63 14.11 -11.97
N GLN A 145 6.90 14.11 -12.35
CA GLN A 145 8.04 13.94 -11.45
C GLN A 145 8.16 15.08 -10.40
N ASP A 146 7.62 16.26 -10.67
CA ASP A 146 7.57 17.36 -9.71
C ASP A 146 6.63 17.07 -8.51
N GLU A 147 5.77 16.06 -8.63
CA GLU A 147 4.93 15.57 -7.54
C GLU A 147 5.56 14.43 -6.76
N TYR A 148 6.59 13.76 -7.30
CA TYR A 148 7.14 12.53 -6.71
C TYR A 148 7.70 12.76 -5.31
N THR A 149 8.46 13.84 -5.11
CA THR A 149 9.03 14.17 -3.80
C THR A 149 7.94 14.37 -2.74
N LYS A 150 6.79 14.94 -3.11
CA LYS A 150 5.66 15.13 -2.17
C LYS A 150 5.00 13.80 -1.78
N LEU A 151 5.14 12.78 -2.63
CA LEU A 151 4.61 11.42 -2.44
C LEU A 151 5.65 10.44 -1.91
N GLY A 152 6.89 10.89 -1.64
CA GLY A 152 7.99 10.03 -1.21
C GLY A 152 8.46 9.06 -2.30
N LEU A 153 8.20 9.36 -3.57
CA LEU A 153 8.59 8.54 -4.71
C LEU A 153 9.96 8.99 -5.26
N PRO A 154 10.81 8.05 -5.71
CA PRO A 154 12.06 8.39 -6.39
C PRO A 154 11.79 8.89 -7.81
N THR A 155 12.56 9.86 -8.26
CA THR A 155 12.62 10.29 -9.66
C THR A 155 13.42 9.29 -10.51
N PRO A 156 13.25 9.27 -11.85
CA PRO A 156 14.10 8.45 -12.72
C PRO A 156 15.60 8.73 -12.63
N ALA A 157 15.99 9.93 -12.16
CA ALA A 157 17.38 10.28 -11.90
C ALA A 157 17.93 9.62 -10.61
N GLU A 158 17.06 9.31 -9.65
CA GLU A 158 17.39 8.66 -8.38
C GLU A 158 17.27 7.13 -8.47
N ASP A 159 16.28 6.62 -9.22
CA ASP A 159 16.06 5.19 -9.44
C ASP A 159 15.60 4.95 -10.89
N SER A 160 16.36 4.16 -11.64
CA SER A 160 16.04 3.80 -13.03
C SER A 160 14.74 3.00 -13.20
N HIS A 161 14.16 2.46 -12.12
CA HIS A 161 12.87 1.78 -12.14
C HIS A 161 11.68 2.74 -12.00
N ALA A 162 11.91 4.01 -11.63
CA ALA A 162 10.85 4.99 -11.52
C ALA A 162 10.21 5.26 -12.89
N PRO A 163 8.87 5.39 -12.97
CA PRO A 163 8.20 5.68 -14.23
C PRO A 163 8.38 7.14 -14.65
N ASP A 164 8.11 7.42 -15.93
CA ASP A 164 8.13 8.77 -16.47
C ASP A 164 7.07 9.67 -15.85
N PHE A 165 5.89 9.10 -15.56
CA PHE A 165 4.80 9.68 -14.80
C PHE A 165 3.84 8.59 -14.30
N TRP A 166 2.97 8.93 -13.35
CA TRP A 166 1.94 8.03 -12.82
C TRP A 166 0.54 8.45 -13.26
N LEU A 167 -0.38 7.49 -13.29
CA LEU A 167 -1.81 7.70 -13.33
C LEU A 167 -2.43 7.28 -12.00
N SER A 168 -3.34 8.08 -11.47
CA SER A 168 -4.15 7.74 -10.30
C SER A 168 -5.61 7.58 -10.71
N ALA A 169 -6.28 6.53 -10.23
CA ALA A 169 -7.68 6.27 -10.48
C ALA A 169 -8.59 6.92 -9.42
N LYS A 170 -9.82 7.24 -9.80
CA LYS A 170 -10.92 7.59 -8.89
C LYS A 170 -11.43 6.32 -8.19
N SER A 171 -12.07 6.49 -7.04
CA SER A 171 -12.88 5.44 -6.39
C SER A 171 -13.83 4.76 -7.38
N GLY A 172 -13.95 3.44 -7.32
CA GLY A 172 -14.74 2.64 -8.26
C GLY A 172 -13.98 2.15 -9.49
N TYR A 173 -12.76 2.66 -9.74
CA TYR A 173 -11.94 2.32 -10.91
C TYR A 173 -10.62 1.67 -10.48
N SER A 174 -10.15 0.71 -11.28
CA SER A 174 -8.79 0.14 -11.20
C SER A 174 -8.14 0.08 -12.57
N PHE A 175 -6.81 0.15 -12.64
CA PHE A 175 -6.07 -0.07 -13.87
C PHE A 175 -5.86 -1.56 -14.14
N THR A 176 -5.75 -1.92 -15.42
CA THR A 176 -5.31 -3.26 -15.85
C THR A 176 -4.26 -3.15 -16.96
N ASN A 177 -3.44 -4.18 -17.11
CA ASN A 177 -2.43 -4.24 -18.18
C ASN A 177 -3.01 -4.58 -19.57
N SER A 178 -4.33 -4.80 -19.67
CA SER A 178 -4.96 -5.29 -20.91
C SER A 178 -4.86 -4.29 -22.07
N ASP A 179 -4.50 -4.80 -23.24
CA ASP A 179 -4.48 -4.11 -24.55
C ASP A 179 -5.54 -4.68 -25.52
N LYS A 180 -6.49 -5.46 -24.98
CA LYS A 180 -7.51 -6.20 -25.74
C LYS A 180 -8.80 -5.39 -25.85
N GLY A 181 -9.46 -5.51 -27.01
CA GLY A 181 -10.64 -4.74 -27.35
C GLY A 181 -10.32 -3.28 -27.66
N ASP A 182 -11.36 -2.46 -27.78
CA ASP A 182 -11.27 -1.06 -28.18
C ASP A 182 -11.71 -0.09 -27.08
N ASP A 183 -12.47 -0.53 -26.07
CA ASP A 183 -12.91 0.36 -24.99
C ASP A 183 -11.76 0.63 -24.01
N VAL A 184 -11.52 1.89 -23.67
CA VAL A 184 -10.52 2.22 -22.64
C VAL A 184 -11.04 1.91 -21.24
N VAL A 185 -12.34 2.06 -21.02
CA VAL A 185 -12.99 1.84 -19.73
C VAL A 185 -14.08 0.80 -19.89
N THR A 186 -14.07 -0.22 -19.03
CA THR A 186 -15.04 -1.31 -19.08
C THR A 186 -15.62 -1.63 -17.72
N PRO A 187 -16.92 -1.99 -17.62
CA PRO A 187 -17.46 -2.53 -16.38
C PRO A 187 -16.79 -3.87 -16.04
N ARG A 188 -16.52 -4.09 -14.75
CA ARG A 188 -16.03 -5.38 -14.25
C ARG A 188 -17.17 -6.38 -14.22
N LYS A 189 -16.88 -7.62 -14.59
CA LYS A 189 -17.83 -8.75 -14.44
C LYS A 189 -18.13 -9.01 -12.96
N THR A 190 -17.11 -8.90 -12.13
CA THR A 190 -17.19 -9.08 -10.68
C THR A 190 -16.61 -7.84 -10.00
N PRO A 191 -17.44 -7.00 -9.38
CA PRO A 191 -16.97 -5.95 -8.48
C PRO A 191 -16.13 -6.56 -7.34
N GLY A 192 -15.22 -5.77 -6.78
CA GLY A 192 -14.35 -6.23 -5.69
C GLY A 192 -13.65 -5.05 -5.03
N GLY A 193 -12.43 -5.28 -4.54
CA GLY A 193 -11.60 -4.26 -3.93
C GLY A 193 -10.19 -4.21 -4.52
N THR A 194 -9.52 -3.07 -4.37
CA THR A 194 -8.08 -2.97 -4.56
C THR A 194 -7.51 -1.80 -3.77
N HIS A 195 -6.18 -1.67 -3.80
CA HIS A 195 -5.40 -0.60 -3.17
C HIS A 195 -4.51 0.07 -4.22
N GLY A 196 -3.54 0.90 -3.80
CA GLY A 196 -2.61 1.59 -4.71
C GLY A 196 -3.08 2.96 -5.20
N TYR A 197 -4.06 3.56 -4.51
CA TYR A 197 -4.51 4.93 -4.77
C TYR A 197 -3.59 5.95 -4.09
N LEU A 198 -3.87 7.24 -4.26
CA LEU A 198 -3.12 8.30 -3.58
C LEU A 198 -3.15 8.08 -2.04
N PRO A 199 -1.99 8.22 -1.36
CA PRO A 199 -1.83 7.77 0.03
C PRO A 199 -2.60 8.61 1.05
N ASP A 200 -2.99 9.84 0.70
CA ASP A 200 -3.71 10.77 1.58
C ASP A 200 -5.23 10.56 1.57
N GLN A 201 -5.74 9.73 0.65
CA GLN A 201 -7.17 9.46 0.55
C GLN A 201 -7.69 8.71 1.79
N PRO A 202 -8.88 9.08 2.32
CA PRO A 202 -9.39 8.51 3.56
C PRO A 202 -9.45 6.97 3.60
N ASP A 203 -9.85 6.34 2.50
CA ASP A 203 -9.95 4.88 2.39
C ASP A 203 -8.59 4.20 2.12
N MET A 204 -7.50 4.95 1.89
CA MET A 204 -6.11 4.40 1.87
C MET A 204 -5.42 4.46 3.23
N LEU A 205 -5.97 5.18 4.20
CA LEU A 205 -5.38 5.27 5.52
C LEU A 205 -5.35 3.89 6.20
N ALA A 206 -4.17 3.52 6.69
CA ALA A 206 -3.93 2.27 7.38
C ALA A 206 -4.06 2.42 8.91
N THR A 207 -4.31 1.31 9.59
CA THR A 207 -4.38 1.26 11.06
C THR A 207 -2.99 1.27 11.68
N LEU A 208 -2.83 2.00 12.79
CA LEU A 208 -1.71 1.86 13.71
C LEU A 208 -2.22 1.87 15.16
N VAL A 209 -1.89 0.82 15.91
CA VAL A 209 -2.11 0.72 17.36
C VAL A 209 -0.81 0.25 18.00
N ILE A 210 -0.39 0.96 19.05
CA ILE A 210 0.82 0.64 19.80
C ILE A 210 0.44 0.52 21.28
N ASN A 211 0.83 -0.58 21.92
CA ASN A 211 0.49 -0.86 23.32
C ASN A 211 1.60 -1.64 24.03
N GLY A 212 1.83 -1.35 25.31
CA GLY A 212 2.76 -2.11 26.15
C GLY A 212 3.88 -1.25 26.74
N TYR A 213 5.02 -1.88 27.00
CA TYR A 213 6.17 -1.27 27.66
C TYR A 213 6.69 -0.01 26.94
N GLY A 214 6.95 1.06 27.68
CA GLY A 214 7.48 2.31 27.10
C GLY A 214 6.48 3.12 26.28
N ILE A 215 5.20 2.74 26.27
CA ILE A 215 4.12 3.43 25.51
C ILE A 215 3.22 4.21 26.44
N LYS A 216 2.91 5.46 26.08
CA LYS A 216 2.03 6.35 26.82
C LYS A 216 0.55 5.99 26.57
N PRO A 217 -0.23 5.58 27.59
CA PRO A 217 -1.63 5.21 27.41
C PRO A 217 -2.51 6.38 26.94
N GLY A 218 -3.52 6.07 26.11
CA GLY A 218 -4.55 7.04 25.69
C GLY A 218 -4.07 8.12 24.72
N THR A 219 -2.85 8.02 24.19
CA THR A 219 -2.32 9.00 23.23
C THR A 219 -3.00 8.87 21.87
N ASN A 220 -3.58 9.96 21.39
CA ASN A 220 -4.04 10.07 20.01
C ASN A 220 -2.93 10.68 19.14
N LEU A 221 -2.37 9.88 18.23
CA LEU A 221 -1.30 10.29 17.33
C LEU A 221 -1.80 11.03 16.08
N GLY A 222 -3.11 11.04 15.83
CA GLY A 222 -3.68 11.55 14.59
C GLY A 222 -3.19 10.75 13.37
N LYS A 223 -2.91 11.45 12.26
CA LYS A 223 -2.26 10.84 11.09
C LYS A 223 -0.75 10.87 11.28
N VAL A 224 -0.12 9.73 11.06
CA VAL A 224 1.34 9.55 11.08
C VAL A 224 1.81 8.98 9.75
N GLN A 225 3.11 9.07 9.47
CA GLN A 225 3.67 8.41 8.29
C GLN A 225 4.05 6.97 8.64
N SER A 226 3.82 6.03 7.72
CA SER A 226 4.20 4.62 7.93
C SER A 226 5.71 4.44 8.15
N ILE A 227 6.52 5.29 7.52
CA ILE A 227 7.99 5.33 7.68
C ILE A 227 8.44 5.66 9.11
N ASP A 228 7.56 6.22 9.95
CA ASP A 228 7.85 6.55 11.36
C ASP A 228 7.71 5.32 12.29
N VAL A 229 7.07 4.24 11.84
CA VAL A 229 6.83 3.04 12.66
C VAL A 229 8.14 2.31 12.97
N ALA A 230 8.97 2.05 11.96
CA ALA A 230 10.25 1.35 12.12
C ALA A 230 11.23 2.06 13.08
N PRO A 231 11.51 3.37 12.96
CA PRO A 231 12.37 4.07 13.91
C PRO A 231 11.76 4.18 15.32
N THR A 232 10.41 4.16 15.45
CA THR A 232 9.75 4.05 16.77
C THR A 232 10.06 2.71 17.42
N MET A 233 9.94 1.61 16.67
CA MET A 233 10.30 0.27 17.14
C MET A 233 11.79 0.16 17.48
N ALA A 234 12.68 0.74 16.65
CA ALA A 234 14.11 0.75 16.90
C ALA A 234 14.46 1.41 18.24
N ARG A 235 13.81 2.56 18.54
CA ARG A 235 13.98 3.25 19.83
C ARG A 235 13.54 2.38 21.02
N LEU A 236 12.38 1.72 20.93
CA LEU A 236 11.88 0.81 21.98
C LEU A 236 12.80 -0.38 22.22
N LEU A 237 13.48 -0.85 21.16
CA LEU A 237 14.44 -1.95 21.22
C LEU A 237 15.84 -1.51 21.65
N GLY A 238 16.11 -0.21 21.76
CA GLY A 238 17.45 0.32 22.04
C GLY A 238 18.46 0.08 20.92
N VAL A 239 18.00 0.00 19.66
CA VAL A 239 18.85 -0.20 18.49
C VAL A 239 18.84 1.02 17.58
N GLU A 240 19.92 1.21 16.82
CA GLU A 240 20.02 2.30 15.86
C GLU A 240 19.49 1.89 14.48
N LEU A 241 18.81 2.82 13.80
CA LEU A 241 18.38 2.68 12.42
C LEU A 241 18.83 3.91 11.62
N PRO A 242 20.15 4.07 11.37
CA PRO A 242 20.74 5.33 10.91
C PRO A 242 20.33 5.73 9.49
N THR A 243 19.78 4.80 8.71
CA THR A 243 19.28 5.03 7.35
C THR A 243 17.77 5.24 7.28
N ALA A 244 17.07 5.26 8.42
CA ALA A 244 15.63 5.54 8.45
C ALA A 244 15.33 6.95 7.95
N GLN A 245 14.37 7.08 7.04
CA GLN A 245 13.87 8.37 6.57
C GLN A 245 12.82 8.97 7.52
N GLY A 246 12.02 8.12 8.17
CA GLY A 246 11.04 8.53 9.16
C GLY A 246 11.68 8.87 10.51
N LYS A 247 10.86 9.34 11.44
CA LYS A 247 11.28 9.73 12.80
C LYS A 247 10.49 8.94 13.85
N PRO A 248 11.09 8.63 15.01
CA PRO A 248 10.35 8.02 16.10
C PRO A 248 9.12 8.86 16.47
N LEU A 249 7.99 8.19 16.69
CA LEU A 249 6.72 8.77 17.13
C LEU A 249 6.82 9.15 18.61
N MET A 250 7.62 10.17 18.93
CA MET A 250 7.88 10.63 20.29
C MET A 250 6.61 10.83 21.14
N PRO A 251 5.49 11.37 20.62
CA PRO A 251 4.27 11.49 21.42
C PRO A 251 3.71 10.16 21.95
N ALA A 252 4.00 9.03 21.29
CA ALA A 252 3.56 7.71 21.69
C ALA A 252 4.38 7.14 22.87
N LEU A 253 5.58 7.66 23.09
CA LEU A 253 6.55 7.07 24.02
C LEU A 253 6.38 7.68 25.42
N GLN A 254 6.66 6.89 26.45
CA GLN A 254 6.85 7.42 27.80
C GLN A 254 8.18 8.17 27.87
N ASP A 255 8.23 9.22 28.70
CA ASP A 255 9.48 9.90 29.02
C ASP A 255 10.35 8.94 29.86
N ASP A 256 11.66 8.92 29.57
CA ASP A 256 12.65 8.12 30.30
C ASP A 256 12.85 8.62 31.75
#